data_AF-A0A950ML10-F1
#
_entry.id   AF-A0A950ML10-F1
#
_cell.length_a   1.000
_cell.length_b   1.000
_cell.length_c   1.000
_cell.angle_alpha   90.00
_cell.angle_beta   90.00
_cell.angle_gamma   90.00
#
_symmetry.space_group_name_H-M   'P 1'
#
loop_
_entity.id
_entity.type
_entity.pdbx_description
1 polymer ?
#
loop_
_entity_poly.entity_id
_entity_poly.type
_entity_poly.pdbx_seq_one_letter_code
_entity_poly.pdbx_strand_id
1 'polypeptide(L)'
;FLGRMIIVPYFPVRDEALKQIIRLKIGKIQRRLQETHKIGFTYDDSVLEEVAKRCTEVESGARNVDNILSNTMLPEISRQVLARMAEETLSERVRVGVSSEGRFTYDW
;
A
#
# COMPACT_ATOMS: atom_id res chain seq x y z
N PHE A 1 -17.58 -29.76 26.81
CA PHE A 1 -16.69 -28.87 27.59
C PHE A 1 -16.54 -27.54 26.84
N LEU A 2 -17.22 -26.49 27.32
CA LEU A 2 -17.22 -25.11 26.78
C LEU A 2 -17.29 -24.06 27.91
N GLY A 3 -17.44 -24.49 29.18
CA GLY A 3 -17.78 -23.62 30.32
C GLY A 3 -16.68 -22.66 30.80
N ARG A 4 -15.54 -22.57 30.10
CA ARG A 4 -14.46 -21.61 30.39
C ARG A 4 -13.89 -20.93 29.14
N MET A 5 -14.58 -20.99 28.00
CA MET A 5 -14.18 -20.23 26.81
C MET A 5 -14.80 -18.83 26.83
N ILE A 6 -13.96 -17.84 26.54
CA ILE A 6 -14.40 -16.46 26.28
C ILE A 6 -14.55 -16.32 24.78
N ILE A 7 -15.76 -15.97 24.33
CA ILE A 7 -16.04 -15.71 22.91
C ILE A 7 -15.54 -14.30 22.58
N VAL A 8 -14.71 -14.18 21.55
CA VAL A 8 -14.31 -12.89 20.96
C VAL A 8 -14.92 -12.78 19.57
N PRO A 9 -16.08 -12.11 19.41
CA PRO A 9 -16.72 -11.98 18.11
C PRO A 9 -15.91 -11.04 17.21
N TYR A 10 -15.65 -11.49 15.98
CA TYR A 10 -15.00 -10.68 14.95
C TYR A 10 -16.07 -10.08 14.03
N PHE A 11 -16.12 -8.75 13.97
CA PHE A 11 -17.04 -8.02 13.10
C PHE A 11 -16.39 -7.65 11.76
N PRO A 12 -17.17 -7.34 10.71
CA PRO A 12 -16.64 -6.83 9.46
C PRO A 12 -15.73 -5.60 9.66
N VAL A 13 -14.67 -5.53 8.86
CA VAL A 13 -13.73 -4.41 8.89
C VAL A 13 -14.46 -3.14 8.43
N ARG A 14 -14.49 -2.13 9.30
CA ARG A 14 -15.02 -0.80 8.97
C ARG A 14 -13.98 0.01 8.17
N ASP A 15 -14.42 0.99 7.40
CA ASP A 15 -13.58 1.80 6.51
C ASP A 15 -12.36 2.41 7.21
N GLU A 16 -12.53 2.92 8.44
CA GLU A 16 -11.40 3.50 9.19
C GLU A 16 -10.36 2.46 9.60
N ALA A 17 -10.79 1.24 9.95
CA ALA A 17 -9.88 0.13 10.21
C ALA A 17 -9.18 -0.32 8.92
N LEU A 18 -9.87 -0.28 7.77
CA LEU A 18 -9.29 -0.58 6.46
C LEU A 18 -8.19 0.44 6.11
N LYS A 19 -8.45 1.75 6.26
CA LYS A 19 -7.44 2.80 6.07
C LYS A 19 -6.22 2.60 6.97
N GLN A 20 -6.42 2.23 8.23
CA GLN A 20 -5.31 1.89 9.13
C GLN A 20 -4.48 0.70 8.63
N ILE A 21 -5.14 -0.36 8.15
CA ILE A 21 -4.46 -1.51 7.54
C ILE A 21 -3.63 -1.06 6.33
N ILE A 22 -4.19 -0.23 5.45
CA ILE A 22 -3.47 0.31 4.28
C ILE A 22 -2.24 1.10 4.71
N ARG A 23 -2.38 2.01 5.69
CA ARG A 23 -1.24 2.78 6.25
C ARG A 23 -0.14 1.87 6.79
N LEU A 24 -0.50 0.83 7.56
CA LEU A 24 0.47 -0.12 8.09
C LEU A 24 1.22 -0.87 6.98
N LYS A 25 0.53 -1.22 5.89
CA LYS A 25 1.11 -1.92 4.76
C LYS A 25 2.03 -1.01 3.93
N ILE A 26 1.61 0.21 3.63
CA ILE A 26 2.47 1.22 2.99
C ILE A 26 3.70 1.49 3.86
N GLY A 27 3.54 1.56 5.19
CA GLY A 27 4.66 1.70 6.12
C GLY A 27 5.67 0.55 6.09
N LYS A 28 5.28 -0.66 5.64
CA LYS A 28 6.23 -1.75 5.37
C LYS A 28 6.98 -1.54 4.06
N ILE A 29 6.31 -1.03 3.04
CA ILE A 29 6.93 -0.68 1.75
C ILE A 29 7.96 0.45 1.94
N GLN A 30 7.59 1.50 2.68
CA GLN A 30 8.49 2.60 3.07
C GLN A 30 9.78 2.09 3.71
N ARG A 31 9.66 1.24 4.73
CA ARG A 31 10.80 0.65 5.42
C ARG A 31 11.69 -0.16 4.47
N ARG A 32 11.08 -1.01 3.64
CA ARG A 32 11.82 -1.82 2.67
C ARG A 32 12.60 -0.98 1.67
N LEU A 33 11.98 0.06 1.09
CA LEU A 33 12.67 0.96 0.15
C LEU A 33 13.85 1.68 0.81
N GLN A 34 13.64 2.17 2.03
CA GLN A 34 14.70 2.85 2.78
C GLN A 34 15.84 1.90 3.14
N GLU A 35 15.55 0.68 3.58
CA GLU A 35 16.56 -0.29 4.00
C GLU A 35 17.38 -0.80 2.81
N THR A 36 16.72 -1.19 1.72
CA THR A 36 17.37 -1.81 0.55
C THR A 36 18.01 -0.80 -0.39
N HIS A 37 17.37 0.36 -0.64
CA HIS A 37 17.80 1.30 -1.68
C HIS A 37 18.09 2.71 -1.16
N LYS A 38 17.91 2.99 0.14
CA LYS A 38 18.06 4.33 0.75
C LYS A 38 17.13 5.39 0.15
N ILE A 39 15.99 4.96 -0.39
CA ILE A 39 14.99 5.84 -1.01
C ILE A 39 13.92 6.17 0.03
N GLY A 40 13.74 7.47 0.29
CA GLY A 40 12.63 7.98 1.07
C GLY A 40 11.32 7.87 0.30
N PHE A 41 10.34 7.17 0.85
CA PHE A 41 9.03 7.03 0.23
C PHE A 41 8.00 7.90 0.95
N THR A 42 7.26 8.70 0.20
CA THR A 42 6.13 9.52 0.67
C THR A 42 4.91 9.25 -0.19
N TYR A 43 3.72 9.52 0.33
CA TYR A 43 2.47 9.32 -0.41
C TYR A 43 1.42 10.35 0.00
N ASP A 44 0.52 10.65 -0.93
CA ASP A 44 -0.63 11.50 -0.67
C ASP A 44 -1.79 10.71 -0.07
N ASP A 45 -2.66 11.36 0.72
CA ASP A 45 -3.83 10.69 1.32
C ASP A 45 -4.78 10.09 0.25
N SER A 46 -4.76 10.61 -0.98
CA SER A 46 -5.50 10.05 -2.13
C SER A 46 -5.13 8.60 -2.43
N VAL A 47 -3.91 8.18 -2.12
CA VAL A 47 -3.47 6.78 -2.25
C VAL A 47 -4.25 5.88 -1.29
N LEU A 48 -4.53 6.34 -0.07
CA LEU A 48 -5.32 5.58 0.89
C LEU A 48 -6.76 5.42 0.43
N GLU A 49 -7.34 6.51 -0.08
CA GLU A 49 -8.72 6.53 -0.58
C GLU A 49 -8.90 5.63 -1.78
N GLU A 50 -7.99 5.70 -2.76
CA GLU A 50 -8.05 4.88 -3.97
C GLU A 50 -7.87 3.38 -3.65
N VAL A 51 -6.93 3.03 -2.77
CA VAL A 51 -6.76 1.63 -2.35
C VAL A 51 -8.01 1.13 -1.61
N ALA A 52 -8.59 1.94 -0.72
CA ALA A 52 -9.81 1.57 -0.01
C ALA A 52 -10.98 1.37 -0.97
N LYS A 53 -11.17 2.28 -1.94
CA LYS A 53 -12.22 2.19 -2.97
C LYS A 53 -12.12 0.87 -3.75
N ARG A 54 -10.94 0.53 -4.25
CA ARG A 54 -10.70 -0.74 -4.97
C ARG A 54 -10.91 -1.99 -4.09
N CYS A 55 -10.77 -1.87 -2.77
CA CYS A 55 -11.08 -2.97 -1.85
C CYS A 55 -12.58 -3.19 -1.64
N THR A 56 -13.40 -2.16 -1.85
CA THR A 56 -14.87 -2.27 -1.76
C THR A 56 -15.51 -2.80 -3.04
N GLU A 57 -14.89 -2.58 -4.21
CA GLU A 57 -15.39 -3.08 -5.51
C GLU A 57 -15.24 -4.59 -5.67
N VAL A 58 -14.28 -5.20 -4.97
CA VAL A 58 -14.04 -6.64 -4.98
C VAL A 58 -14.47 -7.18 -3.61
N GLU A 59 -15.48 -8.05 -3.54
CA GLU A 59 -16.05 -8.66 -2.30
C GLU A 59 -15.05 -9.44 -1.41
N SER A 60 -13.74 -9.21 -1.52
CA SER A 60 -12.68 -9.82 -0.69
C SER A 60 -12.29 -8.99 0.54
N GLY A 61 -12.85 -7.78 0.70
CA GLY A 61 -12.60 -6.91 1.85
C GLY A 61 -11.11 -6.56 2.03
N ALA A 62 -10.62 -6.57 3.28
CA ALA A 62 -9.24 -6.16 3.61
C ALA A 62 -8.14 -7.03 2.98
N ARG A 63 -8.47 -8.24 2.48
CA ARG A 63 -7.50 -9.07 1.74
C ARG A 63 -7.10 -8.45 0.42
N ASN A 64 -7.97 -7.64 -0.19
CA ASN A 64 -7.63 -6.98 -1.46
C ASN A 64 -6.52 -5.95 -1.30
N VAL A 65 -6.36 -5.37 -0.11
CA VAL A 65 -5.28 -4.39 0.18
C VAL A 65 -3.92 -5.00 -0.17
N ASP A 66 -3.68 -6.24 0.25
CA ASP A 66 -2.42 -6.92 -0.01
C ASP A 66 -2.22 -7.19 -1.50
N ASN A 67 -3.28 -7.56 -2.22
CA ASN A 67 -3.21 -7.75 -3.67
C ASN A 67 -2.86 -6.46 -4.39
N ILE A 68 -3.53 -5.35 -4.07
CA ILE A 68 -3.29 -4.06 -4.73
C ILE A 68 -1.87 -3.57 -4.45
N LEU A 69 -1.45 -3.59 -3.17
CA LEU A 69 -0.14 -3.05 -2.81
C LEU A 69 1.01 -3.96 -3.27
N SER A 70 0.87 -5.28 -3.15
CA SER A 70 1.95 -6.23 -3.45
C SER A 70 2.03 -6.63 -4.92
N ASN A 71 0.91 -6.63 -5.64
CA ASN A 71 0.88 -7.05 -7.05
C ASN A 71 0.81 -5.87 -8.03
N THR A 72 0.55 -4.65 -7.57
CA THR A 72 0.52 -3.45 -8.43
C THR A 72 1.59 -2.44 -8.02
N MET A 73 1.41 -1.77 -6.86
CA MET A 73 2.26 -0.65 -6.47
C MET A 73 3.73 -1.06 -6.28
N LEU A 74 4.00 -2.10 -5.49
CA LEU A 74 5.36 -2.52 -5.20
C LEU A 74 6.12 -3.00 -6.47
N PRO A 75 5.52 -3.80 -7.37
CA PRO A 75 6.16 -4.17 -8.64
C PRO A 75 6.44 -2.96 -9.54
N GLU A 76 5.53 -1.98 -9.63
CA GLU A 76 5.74 -0.77 -10.42
C GLU A 76 6.91 0.06 -9.90
N ILE A 77 6.96 0.29 -8.58
CA ILE A 77 8.08 0.97 -7.93
C ILE A 77 9.38 0.21 -8.19
N SER A 78 9.39 -1.11 -7.99
CA SER A 78 10.59 -1.93 -8.19
C SER A 78 11.14 -1.81 -9.62
N ARG A 79 10.26 -1.83 -10.63
CA ARG A 79 10.67 -1.64 -12.04
C ARG A 79 11.28 -0.26 -12.26
N GLN A 80 10.66 0.80 -11.72
CA GLN A 80 11.16 2.17 -11.90
C GLN A 80 12.49 2.40 -11.17
N VAL A 81 12.66 1.85 -9.96
CA VAL A 81 13.95 1.86 -9.25
C VAL A 81 15.02 1.21 -10.10
N LEU A 82 14.77 0.00 -10.61
CA LEU A 82 15.76 -0.74 -11.40
C LEU A 82 16.11 -0.02 -12.71
N ALA A 83 15.13 0.56 -13.40
CA ALA A 83 15.36 1.33 -14.62
C ALA A 83 16.21 2.58 -14.34
N ARG A 84 15.88 3.36 -13.31
CA ARG A 84 16.63 4.56 -12.92
C ARG A 84 18.02 4.25 -12.39
N MET A 85 18.21 3.10 -11.75
CA MET A 85 19.55 2.62 -11.36
C MET A 85 20.41 2.32 -12.60
N ALA A 86 19.84 1.70 -13.64
CA ALA A 86 20.56 1.42 -14.87
C ALA A 86 20.92 2.71 -15.65
N GLU A 87 20.09 3.75 -15.53
CA GLU A 87 20.31 5.06 -16.15
C GLU A 87 21.09 6.05 -15.27
N GLU A 88 21.49 5.65 -14.05
CA GLU A 88 22.14 6.52 -13.05
C GLU A 88 21.31 7.77 -12.67
N THR A 89 19.98 7.71 -12.81
CA THR A 89 19.02 8.78 -12.52
C THR A 89 18.17 8.54 -11.26
N LEU A 90 18.69 7.73 -10.33
CA LEU A 90 17.97 7.38 -9.11
C LEU A 90 17.93 8.56 -8.13
N SER A 91 16.73 9.00 -7.77
CA SER A 91 16.53 10.00 -6.72
C SER A 91 16.55 9.40 -5.31
N GLU A 92 16.90 10.22 -4.33
CA GLU A 92 16.85 9.86 -2.91
C GLU A 92 15.42 9.73 -2.36
N ARG A 93 14.41 10.20 -3.10
CA ARG A 93 13.01 10.20 -2.68
C ARG A 93 12.08 9.83 -3.82
N VAL A 94 10.93 9.28 -3.46
CA VAL A 94 9.79 9.07 -4.35
C VAL A 94 8.51 9.48 -3.64
N ARG A 95 7.63 10.19 -4.34
CA ARG A 95 6.29 10.54 -3.90
C ARG A 95 5.26 9.80 -4.74
N VAL A 96 4.36 9.09 -4.08
CA VAL A 96 3.27 8.36 -4.73
C VAL A 96 1.97 9.16 -4.61
N GLY A 97 1.31 9.36 -5.74
CA GLY A 97 -0.01 9.98 -5.82
C GLY A 97 -1.00 9.11 -6.58
N VAL A 98 -2.15 9.70 -6.88
CA VAL A 98 -3.21 9.10 -7.70
C VAL A 98 -3.63 10.11 -8.76
N SER A 99 -3.72 9.68 -10.02
CA SER A 99 -4.20 10.50 -11.13
C SER A 99 -5.72 10.63 -11.14
N SER A 100 -6.25 11.53 -11.98
CA SER A 100 -7.71 11.66 -12.21
C SER A 100 -8.36 10.38 -12.75
N GLU A 101 -7.59 9.48 -13.35
CA GLU A 101 -8.04 8.17 -13.85
C GLU A 101 -7.93 7.07 -12.77
N GLY A 102 -7.58 7.43 -11.53
CA GLY A 102 -7.38 6.49 -10.43
C GLY A 102 -6.06 5.71 -10.51
N ARG A 103 -5.16 5.98 -11.47
CA ARG A 103 -3.87 5.26 -11.57
C ARG A 103 -2.86 5.81 -10.56
N PHE A 104 -1.98 4.94 -10.03
CA PHE A 104 -0.87 5.40 -9.20
C PHE A 104 0.13 6.20 -10.04
N THR A 105 0.60 7.31 -9.49
CA THR A 105 1.63 8.17 -10.09
C THR A 105 2.86 8.20 -9.20
N TYR A 106 4.03 8.36 -9.82
CA TYR A 106 5.32 8.32 -9.14
C TYR A 106 6.15 9.53 -9.55
N ASP A 107 6.44 10.37 -8.58
CA ASP A 107 7.28 11.55 -8.73
C ASP A 107 8.62 11.30 -8.03
N TRP A 108 9.72 11.49 -8.76
CA TRP A 108 11.08 11.12 -8.36
C TRP A 108 11.97 12.35 -8.32
#